data_AF-A0A2A4SRJ6-F1
#
_entry.id   AF-A0A2A4SRJ6-F1
#
_cell.length_a   1.000
_cell.length_b   1.000
_cell.length_c   1.000
_cell.angle_alpha   90.00
_cell.angle_beta   90.00
_cell.angle_gamma   90.00
#
_symmetry.space_group_name_H-M   'P 1'
#
loop_
_entity.id
_entity.type
_entity.pdbx_description
1 polymer ?
#
loop_
_entity_poly.entity_id
_entity_poly.type
_entity_poly.pdbx_seq_one_letter_code
_entity_poly.pdbx_strand_id
1 'polypeptide(L)'
;MKFYNAFLSILILSFAVFVYTDSQKTDIYVIGTDKEVQAQFSHDIALHKEIFLNDETNPPWSRNPMSEKELLNTLEKLIYKYENNREMLTFFYKQSSYLLVDESNHSLFIHTLPVPKDFQADRNFLLNFLSDTPELFPHLSYELRNDKDFVKKYIAQLPDNIKNTKKMKSILMSMESNILNDQEMQKILIEYTPETYLLLSDQDKTDKNTMRRVFAEDPAYFQSMPLDAQSKLEHIKILQAALWEYNKTELLYNAFLDHIVNEKTWNHYEELDDNDEQKIEWEKIKAEDERMYEELNDYNE
;
A
#
# COMPACT_ATOMS: atom_id res chain seq x y z
N MET A 1 18.97 -62.27 10.86
CA MET A 1 19.35 -61.22 11.84
C MET A 1 20.53 -60.36 11.40
N LYS A 2 21.68 -60.91 10.97
CA LYS A 2 22.87 -60.08 10.63
C LYS A 2 22.64 -59.03 9.52
N PHE A 3 21.83 -59.34 8.51
CA PHE A 3 21.51 -58.41 7.42
C PHE A 3 20.66 -57.21 7.86
N TYR A 4 19.75 -57.41 8.82
CA TYR A 4 18.84 -56.36 9.29
C TYR A 4 19.59 -55.28 10.08
N ASN A 5 20.56 -55.70 10.89
CA ASN A 5 21.40 -54.77 11.66
C ASN A 5 22.31 -53.95 10.74
N ALA A 6 22.87 -54.55 9.69
CA ALA A 6 23.70 -53.84 8.72
C ALA A 6 22.88 -52.78 7.95
N PHE A 7 21.67 -53.12 7.50
CA PHE A 7 20.79 -52.18 6.82
C PHE A 7 20.37 -51.01 7.73
N LEU A 8 20.00 -51.29 8.98
CA LEU A 8 19.63 -50.26 9.95
C LEU A 8 20.80 -49.32 10.27
N SER A 9 22.02 -49.85 10.41
CA SER A 9 23.22 -49.03 10.62
C SER A 9 23.53 -48.12 9.43
N ILE A 10 23.39 -48.61 8.19
CA ILE A 10 23.57 -47.79 7.00
C ILE A 10 22.53 -46.67 6.97
N LEU A 11 21.27 -46.98 7.27
CA LEU A 11 20.18 -46.00 7.24
C LEU A 11 20.37 -44.88 8.27
N ILE A 12 20.79 -45.24 9.49
CA ILE A 12 21.16 -44.28 10.55
C ILE A 12 22.35 -43.42 10.12
N LEU A 13 23.39 -44.01 9.52
CA LEU A 13 24.57 -43.29 9.07
C LEU A 13 24.24 -42.31 7.95
N SER A 14 23.43 -42.71 6.96
CA SER A 14 22.97 -41.83 5.89
C SER A 14 22.07 -40.70 6.40
N PHE A 15 21.25 -40.96 7.43
CA PHE A 15 20.47 -39.90 8.08
C PHE A 15 21.37 -38.93 8.85
N ALA A 16 22.38 -39.42 9.56
CA ALA A 16 23.35 -38.58 10.26
C ALA A 16 24.19 -37.73 9.29
N VAL A 17 24.61 -38.29 8.16
CA VAL A 17 25.31 -37.55 7.10
C VAL A 17 24.38 -36.50 6.49
N PHE A 18 23.12 -36.85 6.21
CA PHE A 18 22.12 -35.91 5.70
C PHE A 18 21.93 -34.72 6.66
N VAL A 19 21.67 -34.99 7.94
CA VAL A 19 21.54 -33.96 8.99
C VAL A 19 22.81 -33.12 9.11
N TYR A 20 24.00 -33.73 9.04
CA TYR A 20 25.27 -33.00 9.09
C TYR A 20 25.45 -32.10 7.87
N THR A 21 25.23 -32.60 6.66
CA THR A 21 25.37 -31.81 5.43
C THR A 21 24.33 -30.70 5.30
N ASP A 22 23.12 -30.92 5.80
CA ASP A 22 22.05 -29.91 5.83
C ASP A 22 22.38 -28.81 6.86
N SER A 23 22.95 -29.18 8.00
CA SER A 23 23.42 -28.23 9.01
C SER A 23 24.61 -27.36 8.54
N GLN A 24 25.44 -27.86 7.62
CA GLN A 24 26.59 -27.10 7.11
C GLN A 24 26.25 -26.12 5.97
N LYS A 25 25.12 -26.31 5.27
CA LYS A 25 24.70 -25.40 4.18
C LYS A 25 24.08 -24.09 4.67
N THR A 26 23.95 -23.89 5.97
CA THR A 26 23.11 -22.84 6.53
C THR A 26 23.85 -21.75 7.31
N ASP A 27 25.18 -21.84 7.45
CA ASP A 27 25.98 -20.98 8.34
C ASP A 27 26.84 -19.91 7.62
N ILE A 28 26.43 -19.44 6.44
CA ILE A 28 27.24 -18.49 5.63
C ILE A 28 27.58 -17.20 6.41
N TYR A 29 26.78 -16.83 7.42
CA TYR A 29 26.96 -15.61 8.22
C TYR A 29 27.41 -15.83 9.67
N VAL A 30 27.68 -17.08 10.08
CA VAL A 30 27.76 -17.39 11.53
C VAL A 30 29.13 -17.06 12.15
N ILE A 31 30.14 -16.68 11.38
CA ILE A 31 31.49 -16.38 11.90
C ILE A 31 31.95 -14.99 11.43
N GLY A 32 31.77 -13.97 12.27
CA GLY A 32 32.22 -12.61 12.01
C GLY A 32 31.82 -11.62 13.09
N THR A 33 32.58 -10.54 13.22
CA THR A 33 32.22 -9.33 13.97
C THR A 33 31.04 -8.63 13.31
N ASP A 34 30.31 -7.79 14.06
CA ASP A 34 29.16 -7.06 13.54
C ASP A 34 29.49 -6.24 12.27
N LYS A 35 30.70 -5.66 12.20
CA LYS A 35 31.17 -4.95 11.00
C LYS A 35 31.34 -5.85 9.79
N GLU A 36 31.87 -7.06 9.98
CA GLU A 36 32.05 -8.04 8.89
C GLU A 36 30.69 -8.54 8.39
N VAL A 37 29.75 -8.80 9.32
CA VAL A 37 28.38 -9.18 8.98
C VAL A 37 27.67 -8.06 8.21
N GLN A 38 27.77 -6.81 8.66
CA GLN A 38 27.18 -5.65 7.97
C GLN A 38 27.75 -5.47 6.55
N ALA A 39 29.07 -5.59 6.39
CA ALA A 39 29.73 -5.44 5.09
C ALA A 39 29.30 -6.53 4.11
N GLN A 40 29.30 -7.79 4.54
CA GLN A 40 28.90 -8.92 3.71
C GLN A 40 27.41 -8.83 3.33
N PHE A 41 26.54 -8.57 4.32
CA PHE A 41 25.09 -8.49 4.06
C PHE A 41 24.74 -7.33 3.13
N SER A 42 25.38 -6.15 3.29
CA SER A 42 25.17 -5.01 2.37
C SER A 42 25.58 -5.35 0.95
N HIS A 43 26.71 -6.06 0.78
CA HIS A 43 27.19 -6.48 -0.54
C HIS A 43 26.20 -7.42 -1.23
N ASP A 44 25.75 -8.46 -0.52
CA ASP A 44 24.79 -9.42 -1.05
C ASP A 44 23.47 -8.73 -1.39
N ILE A 45 22.95 -7.86 -0.51
CA ILE A 45 21.75 -7.08 -0.77
C ILE A 45 21.89 -6.20 -2.02
N ALA A 46 23.00 -5.48 -2.18
CA ALA A 46 23.20 -4.61 -3.34
C ALA A 46 23.19 -5.39 -4.67
N LEU A 47 23.84 -6.56 -4.67
CA LEU A 47 23.86 -7.46 -5.83
C LEU A 47 22.45 -7.91 -6.23
N HIS A 48 21.62 -8.34 -5.25
CA HIS A 48 20.27 -8.82 -5.53
C HIS A 48 19.31 -7.69 -5.88
N LYS A 49 19.44 -6.52 -5.25
CA LYS A 49 18.62 -5.34 -5.54
C LYS A 49 18.82 -4.87 -6.98
N GLU A 50 20.07 -4.83 -7.47
CA GLU A 50 20.36 -4.48 -8.87
C GLU A 50 19.73 -5.47 -9.85
N ILE A 51 19.74 -6.76 -9.53
CA ILE A 51 19.08 -7.79 -10.34
C ILE A 51 17.56 -7.60 -10.32
N PHE A 52 16.97 -7.40 -9.15
CA PHE A 52 15.52 -7.31 -8.97
C PHE A 52 14.89 -6.08 -9.63
N LEU A 53 15.55 -4.91 -9.52
CA LEU A 53 15.01 -3.65 -10.03
C LEU A 53 15.24 -3.44 -11.53
N ASN A 54 16.18 -4.15 -12.16
CA ASN A 54 16.52 -3.96 -13.58
C ASN A 54 15.95 -5.03 -14.51
N ASP A 55 15.36 -6.11 -13.98
CA ASP A 55 14.91 -7.25 -14.79
C ASP A 55 13.42 -7.16 -15.17
N GLU A 56 13.07 -6.22 -16.06
CA GLU A 56 11.74 -6.17 -16.68
C GLU A 56 11.54 -7.27 -17.74
N THR A 57 12.57 -8.03 -18.12
CA THR A 57 12.56 -8.84 -19.35
C THR A 57 12.94 -10.31 -19.23
N ASN A 58 13.47 -10.78 -18.08
CA ASN A 58 13.70 -12.20 -17.84
C ASN A 58 12.99 -12.71 -16.59
N PRO A 59 12.36 -13.90 -16.66
CA PRO A 59 11.76 -14.52 -15.49
C PRO A 59 12.81 -14.89 -14.44
N PRO A 60 12.50 -14.72 -13.14
CA PRO A 60 13.44 -14.82 -12.01
C PRO A 60 14.09 -16.21 -11.80
N TRP A 61 13.69 -17.23 -12.57
CA TRP A 61 14.17 -18.62 -12.41
C TRP A 61 15.54 -18.89 -13.05
N SER A 62 16.09 -17.98 -13.87
CA SER A 62 17.17 -18.34 -14.80
C SER A 62 18.60 -17.97 -14.40
N ARG A 63 18.84 -17.21 -13.33
CA ARG A 63 20.21 -16.83 -12.92
C ARG A 63 20.36 -16.76 -11.40
N ASN A 64 21.15 -17.66 -10.84
CA ASN A 64 21.45 -17.77 -9.41
C ASN A 64 22.74 -16.99 -9.06
N PRO A 65 22.60 -15.88 -8.32
CA PRO A 65 23.07 -15.79 -6.95
C PRO A 65 21.86 -15.63 -6.03
N MET A 66 21.91 -16.32 -4.88
CA MET A 66 20.89 -16.44 -3.83
C MET A 66 19.43 -16.27 -4.31
N SER A 67 18.72 -17.39 -4.49
CA SER A 67 17.27 -17.32 -4.70
C SER A 67 16.65 -16.46 -3.59
N GLU A 68 15.61 -15.68 -3.91
CA GLU A 68 14.91 -14.82 -2.93
C GLU A 68 14.68 -15.55 -1.60
N LYS A 69 14.27 -16.82 -1.68
CA LYS A 69 14.13 -17.76 -0.56
C LYS A 69 15.38 -17.91 0.32
N GLU A 70 16.57 -18.01 -0.28
CA GLU A 70 17.84 -18.12 0.45
C GLU A 70 18.24 -16.80 1.13
N LEU A 71 17.96 -15.65 0.49
CA LEU A 71 18.21 -14.33 1.08
C LEU A 71 17.29 -14.09 2.29
N LEU A 72 16.04 -14.54 2.19
CA LEU A 72 15.08 -14.47 3.29
C LEU A 72 15.42 -15.41 4.43
N ASN A 73 15.80 -16.65 4.13
CA ASN A 73 16.28 -17.60 5.14
C ASN A 73 17.54 -17.06 5.85
N THR A 74 18.41 -16.36 5.12
CA THR A 74 19.57 -15.68 5.69
C THR A 74 19.13 -14.55 6.63
N LEU A 75 18.21 -13.71 6.18
CA LEU A 75 17.67 -12.60 6.96
C LEU A 75 16.97 -13.09 8.23
N GLU A 76 16.18 -14.15 8.16
CA GLU A 76 15.53 -14.78 9.31
C GLU A 76 16.54 -15.24 10.38
N LYS A 77 17.63 -15.91 9.96
CA LYS A 77 18.70 -16.32 10.88
C LYS A 77 19.45 -15.14 11.50
N LEU A 78 19.73 -14.11 10.71
CA LEU A 78 20.39 -12.89 11.19
C LEU A 78 19.49 -12.18 12.22
N ILE A 79 18.20 -12.06 11.95
CA ILE A 79 17.22 -11.52 12.88
C ILE A 79 17.19 -12.31 14.19
N TYR A 80 17.15 -13.65 14.12
CA TYR A 80 17.18 -14.51 15.31
C TYR A 80 18.48 -14.35 16.11
N LYS A 81 19.64 -14.39 15.44
CA LYS A 81 20.96 -14.22 16.08
C LYS A 81 21.09 -12.87 16.80
N TYR A 82 20.54 -11.82 16.20
CA TYR A 82 20.64 -10.44 16.68
C TYR A 82 19.36 -9.96 17.36
N GLU A 83 18.51 -10.86 17.86
CA GLU A 83 17.18 -10.52 18.41
C GLU A 83 17.23 -9.50 19.57
N ASN A 84 18.38 -9.42 20.26
CA ASN A 84 18.64 -8.48 21.36
C ASN A 84 19.57 -7.30 20.98
N ASN A 85 19.97 -7.16 19.70
CA ASN A 85 20.87 -6.10 19.21
C ASN A 85 20.12 -5.15 18.25
N ARG A 86 19.71 -4.00 18.79
CA ARG A 86 18.91 -2.98 18.08
C ARG A 86 19.58 -2.39 16.86
N GLU A 87 20.87 -2.11 16.96
CA GLU A 87 21.60 -1.50 15.86
C GLU A 87 21.65 -2.45 14.67
N MET A 88 21.94 -3.73 14.91
CA MET A 88 22.02 -4.75 13.85
C MET A 88 20.66 -5.05 13.21
N LEU A 89 19.60 -5.15 13.99
CA LEU A 89 18.25 -5.37 13.45
C LEU A 89 17.80 -4.20 12.57
N THR A 90 17.98 -2.97 13.05
CA THR A 90 17.66 -1.76 12.27
C THR A 90 18.41 -1.76 10.95
N PHE A 91 19.70 -2.13 10.98
CA PHE A 91 20.51 -2.26 9.78
C PHE A 91 19.94 -3.29 8.80
N PHE A 92 19.65 -4.53 9.24
CA PHE A 92 19.16 -5.58 8.35
C PHE A 92 17.87 -5.19 7.67
N TYR A 93 16.89 -4.70 8.42
CA TYR A 93 15.60 -4.31 7.87
C TYR A 93 15.70 -3.14 6.88
N LYS A 94 16.54 -2.14 7.17
CA LYS A 94 16.77 -1.02 6.25
C LYS A 94 17.39 -1.48 4.93
N GLN A 95 18.30 -2.45 4.97
CA GLN A 95 18.90 -2.99 3.76
C GLN A 95 17.91 -3.87 2.97
N SER A 96 17.06 -4.64 3.66
CA SER A 96 16.15 -5.60 3.03
C SER A 96 14.77 -5.05 2.66
N SER A 97 14.50 -3.75 2.84
CA SER A 97 13.16 -3.17 2.63
C SER A 97 12.61 -3.40 1.22
N TYR A 98 13.47 -3.41 0.20
CA TYR A 98 13.06 -3.66 -1.19
C TYR A 98 12.49 -5.08 -1.40
N LEU A 99 12.87 -6.07 -0.58
CA LEU A 99 12.31 -7.43 -0.61
C LEU A 99 10.89 -7.48 -0.02
N LEU A 100 10.43 -6.37 0.56
CA LEU A 100 9.15 -6.27 1.26
C LEU A 100 8.17 -5.38 0.48
N VAL A 101 8.55 -4.90 -0.72
CA VAL A 101 7.71 -4.06 -1.56
C VAL A 101 6.86 -4.92 -2.49
N ASP A 102 5.54 -4.68 -2.44
CA ASP A 102 4.52 -5.32 -3.27
C ASP A 102 4.52 -4.76 -4.71
N GLU A 103 5.62 -4.91 -5.46
CA GLU A 103 5.70 -4.42 -6.86
C GLU A 103 5.21 -5.42 -7.90
N SER A 104 4.82 -6.63 -7.49
CA SER A 104 4.29 -7.62 -8.43
C SER A 104 2.90 -8.07 -7.98
N ASN A 105 1.98 -8.22 -8.93
CA ASN A 105 0.67 -8.87 -8.75
C ASN A 105 0.77 -10.35 -8.33
N HIS A 106 1.89 -10.77 -7.73
CA HIS A 106 2.13 -12.09 -7.20
C HIS A 106 1.67 -12.12 -5.75
N SER A 107 0.38 -12.39 -5.60
CA SER A 107 -0.20 -12.95 -4.39
C SER A 107 0.73 -14.02 -3.81
N LEU A 108 1.12 -13.88 -2.53
CA LEU A 108 1.49 -14.94 -1.58
C LEU A 108 2.92 -15.00 -1.02
N PHE A 109 3.82 -14.05 -1.27
CA PHE A 109 5.08 -14.03 -0.53
C PHE A 109 5.23 -12.77 0.32
N ILE A 110 4.29 -12.62 1.26
CA ILE A 110 4.53 -11.84 2.46
C ILE A 110 5.60 -12.59 3.25
N HIS A 111 6.85 -12.16 3.12
CA HIS A 111 7.91 -12.65 3.99
C HIS A 111 7.68 -12.11 5.38
N THR A 112 7.10 -12.93 6.24
CA THR A 112 6.96 -12.61 7.66
C THR A 112 8.34 -12.63 8.29
N LEU A 113 9.05 -11.49 8.24
CA LEU A 113 10.26 -11.32 9.03
C LEU A 113 9.87 -11.14 10.49
N PRO A 114 10.34 -12.01 11.40
CA PRO A 114 9.96 -11.91 12.80
C PRO A 114 10.58 -10.65 13.43
N VAL A 115 9.77 -9.66 13.78
CA VAL A 115 10.25 -8.52 14.58
C VAL A 115 10.50 -9.02 16.01
N PRO A 116 11.71 -8.86 16.61
CA PRO A 116 11.93 -9.38 17.96
C PRO A 116 11.03 -8.69 19.00
N LYS A 117 10.63 -9.42 20.04
CA LYS A 117 9.57 -8.98 20.97
C LYS A 117 9.86 -7.62 21.63
N ASP A 118 11.11 -7.36 21.97
CA ASP A 118 11.52 -6.09 22.60
C ASP A 118 11.33 -4.89 21.66
N PHE A 119 11.35 -5.12 20.34
CA PHE A 119 11.13 -4.11 19.31
C PHE A 119 9.65 -3.94 19.01
N GLN A 120 8.87 -5.02 19.10
CA GLN A 120 7.42 -4.95 19.00
C GLN A 120 6.82 -4.07 20.12
N ALA A 121 7.49 -3.96 21.27
CA ALA A 121 7.02 -3.12 22.38
C ALA A 121 7.51 -1.66 22.32
N ASP A 122 8.62 -1.37 21.63
CA ASP A 122 9.16 -0.01 21.53
C ASP A 122 8.42 0.78 20.44
N ARG A 123 7.37 1.49 20.85
CA ARG A 123 6.54 2.31 19.94
C ARG A 123 7.34 3.38 19.21
N ASN A 124 8.33 4.01 19.86
CA ASN A 124 9.13 5.06 19.22
C ASN A 124 10.10 4.47 18.20
N PHE A 125 10.65 3.29 18.48
CA PHE A 125 11.41 2.54 17.48
C PHE A 125 10.57 2.26 16.25
N LEU A 126 9.39 1.67 16.43
CA LEU A 126 8.52 1.27 15.33
C LEU A 126 8.09 2.48 14.49
N LEU A 127 7.76 3.60 15.12
CA LEU A 127 7.44 4.85 14.41
C LEU A 127 8.59 5.31 13.49
N ASN A 128 9.81 5.40 14.04
CA ASN A 128 11.00 5.79 13.28
C ASN A 128 11.42 4.76 12.23
N PHE A 129 11.11 3.49 12.46
CA PHE A 129 11.42 2.41 11.55
C PHE A 129 10.46 2.40 10.36
N LEU A 130 9.15 2.52 10.63
CA LEU A 130 8.11 2.51 9.61
C LEU A 130 8.10 3.76 8.74
N SER A 131 8.70 4.88 9.17
CA SER A 131 8.86 6.05 8.29
C SER A 131 9.74 5.73 7.08
N ASP A 132 10.71 4.81 7.23
CA ASP A 132 11.59 4.36 6.16
C ASP A 132 11.01 3.15 5.39
N THR A 133 10.12 2.38 6.03
CA THR A 133 9.54 1.14 5.50
C THR A 133 8.03 1.05 5.76
N PRO A 134 7.22 1.92 5.14
CA PRO A 134 5.79 2.03 5.45
C PRO A 134 4.98 0.79 5.04
N GLU A 135 5.46 0.04 4.06
CA GLU A 135 4.88 -1.25 3.64
C GLU A 135 4.85 -2.30 4.77
N LEU A 136 5.59 -2.12 5.87
CA LEU A 136 5.60 -3.06 6.99
C LEU A 136 4.51 -2.83 8.03
N PHE A 137 3.76 -1.74 7.92
CA PHE A 137 2.68 -1.45 8.86
C PHE A 137 1.65 -2.59 8.98
N PRO A 138 1.19 -3.26 7.90
CA PRO A 138 0.27 -4.40 8.00
C PRO A 138 0.80 -5.60 8.81
N HIS A 139 2.12 -5.69 9.04
CA HIS A 139 2.77 -6.76 9.81
C HIS A 139 2.93 -6.46 11.29
N LEU A 140 2.60 -5.24 11.72
CA LEU A 140 2.56 -4.92 13.14
C LEU A 140 1.52 -5.78 13.87
N SER A 141 1.72 -5.92 15.18
CA SER A 141 0.75 -6.58 16.04
C SER A 141 -0.62 -5.93 15.87
N TYR A 142 -1.65 -6.75 16.03
CA TYR A 142 -3.03 -6.28 15.92
C TYR A 142 -3.31 -5.14 16.91
N GLU A 143 -2.76 -5.19 18.13
CA GLU A 143 -2.95 -4.12 19.12
C GLU A 143 -2.37 -2.79 18.63
N LEU A 144 -1.20 -2.79 17.98
CA LEU A 144 -0.56 -1.57 17.51
C LEU A 144 -1.20 -0.99 16.26
N ARG A 145 -1.61 -1.83 15.30
CA ARG A 145 -2.34 -1.37 14.10
C ARG A 145 -3.67 -0.71 14.43
N ASN A 146 -4.21 -1.02 15.61
CA ASN A 146 -5.49 -0.51 16.08
C ASN A 146 -5.34 0.39 17.33
N ASP A 147 -4.12 0.83 17.65
CA ASP A 147 -3.88 1.86 18.65
C ASP A 147 -3.93 3.23 17.97
N LYS A 148 -5.01 3.98 18.25
CA LYS A 148 -5.28 5.28 17.62
C LYS A 148 -4.10 6.25 17.72
N ASP A 149 -3.48 6.36 18.90
CA ASP A 149 -2.37 7.30 19.12
C ASP A 149 -1.11 6.86 18.37
N PHE A 150 -0.89 5.55 18.25
CA PHE A 150 0.19 5.02 17.42
C PHE A 150 -0.04 5.34 15.94
N VAL A 151 -1.20 4.96 15.42
CA VAL A 151 -1.54 5.10 13.99
C VAL A 151 -1.51 6.56 13.55
N LYS A 152 -2.06 7.46 14.36
CA LYS A 152 -2.03 8.90 14.10
C LYS A 152 -0.61 9.44 13.98
N LYS A 153 0.28 9.04 14.92
CA LYS A 153 1.70 9.44 14.88
C LYS A 153 2.41 8.86 13.66
N TYR A 154 2.12 7.60 13.33
CA TYR A 154 2.69 6.93 12.17
C TYR A 154 2.33 7.66 10.87
N ILE A 155 1.05 7.91 10.62
CA ILE A 155 0.60 8.60 9.40
C ILE A 155 1.19 10.01 9.31
N ALA A 156 1.27 10.73 10.43
CA ALA A 156 1.89 12.06 10.46
C ALA A 156 3.39 12.07 10.12
N GLN A 157 4.07 10.93 10.28
CA GLN A 157 5.50 10.77 9.96
C GLN A 157 5.75 10.18 8.57
N LEU A 158 4.70 9.80 7.83
CA LEU A 158 4.86 9.25 6.49
C LEU A 158 5.46 10.30 5.55
N PRO A 159 6.47 9.94 4.74
CA PRO A 159 6.99 10.80 3.68
C PRO A 159 5.89 11.20 2.69
N ASP A 160 5.90 12.44 2.19
CA ASP A 160 4.87 12.97 1.29
C ASP A 160 4.69 12.13 0.01
N ASN A 161 5.78 11.55 -0.52
CA ASN A 161 5.73 10.69 -1.69
C ASN A 161 5.05 9.33 -1.45
N ILE A 162 4.82 8.94 -0.20
CA ILE A 162 4.04 7.73 0.15
C ILE A 162 2.56 8.06 0.26
N LYS A 163 2.22 9.31 0.56
CA LYS A 163 0.89 9.71 0.97
C LYS A 163 -0.16 9.40 -0.08
N ASN A 164 0.16 9.51 -1.36
CA ASN A 164 -0.78 9.33 -2.47
C ASN A 164 -0.46 8.06 -3.29
N THR A 165 -0.04 6.98 -2.65
CA THR A 165 0.37 5.75 -3.35
C THR A 165 -0.52 4.56 -3.01
N LYS A 166 -0.52 3.54 -3.89
CA LYS A 166 -1.15 2.23 -3.62
C LYS A 166 -0.70 1.62 -2.28
N LYS A 167 0.47 1.98 -1.75
CA LYS A 167 0.95 1.54 -0.43
C LYS A 167 0.04 2.02 0.70
N MET A 168 -0.50 3.24 0.60
CA MET A 168 -1.45 3.77 1.58
C MET A 168 -2.71 2.92 1.67
N LYS A 169 -3.19 2.41 0.53
CA LYS A 169 -4.36 1.53 0.48
C LYS A 169 -4.15 0.26 1.29
N SER A 170 -2.98 -0.37 1.17
CA SER A 170 -2.62 -1.56 1.96
C SER A 170 -2.58 -1.25 3.47
N ILE A 171 -1.98 -0.11 3.84
CA ILE A 171 -1.96 0.40 5.21
C ILE A 171 -3.38 0.54 5.75
N LEU A 172 -4.27 1.20 5.01
CA LEU A 172 -5.68 1.38 5.39
C LEU A 172 -6.43 0.06 5.55
N MET A 173 -6.28 -0.85 4.58
CA MET A 173 -6.94 -2.16 4.61
C MET A 173 -6.49 -3.03 5.79
N SER A 174 -5.35 -2.71 6.40
CA SER A 174 -4.83 -3.40 7.58
C SER A 174 -5.31 -2.81 8.92
N MET A 175 -6.02 -1.68 8.90
CA MET A 175 -6.62 -1.05 10.09
C MET A 175 -8.05 -1.56 10.29
N GLU A 176 -8.50 -1.59 11.55
CA GLU A 176 -9.89 -1.94 11.86
C GLU A 176 -10.86 -0.77 11.76
N SER A 177 -12.15 -1.12 11.73
CA SER A 177 -13.26 -0.16 11.66
C SER A 177 -13.25 0.85 12.81
N ASN A 178 -12.76 0.52 14.01
CA ASN A 178 -12.68 1.48 15.11
C ASN A 178 -11.73 2.66 14.82
N ILE A 179 -10.60 2.42 14.15
CA ILE A 179 -9.68 3.46 13.68
C ILE A 179 -10.28 4.19 12.49
N LEU A 180 -10.80 3.42 11.53
CA LEU A 180 -11.36 3.95 10.29
C LEU A 180 -12.64 4.77 10.49
N ASN A 181 -13.38 4.55 11.58
CA ASN A 181 -14.58 5.30 11.96
C ASN A 181 -14.29 6.51 12.84
N ASP A 182 -13.04 6.70 13.27
CA ASP A 182 -12.67 7.87 14.06
C ASP A 182 -12.62 9.12 13.17
N GLN A 183 -13.42 10.13 13.48
CA GLN A 183 -13.54 11.33 12.63
C GLN A 183 -12.23 12.09 12.45
N GLU A 184 -11.36 12.11 13.47
CA GLU A 184 -10.06 12.77 13.34
C GLU A 184 -9.15 11.96 12.40
N MET A 185 -9.14 10.64 12.53
CA MET A 185 -8.41 9.76 11.63
C MET A 185 -8.92 9.85 10.20
N GLN A 186 -10.24 9.85 9.99
CA GLN A 186 -10.83 10.00 8.67
C GLN A 186 -10.36 11.27 7.98
N LYS A 187 -10.41 12.42 8.67
CA LYS A 187 -9.93 13.72 8.16
C LYS A 187 -8.46 13.69 7.74
N ILE A 188 -7.63 13.00 8.52
CA ILE A 188 -6.23 12.78 8.16
C ILE A 188 -6.20 11.90 6.90
N LEU A 189 -6.72 10.68 6.97
CA LEU A 189 -6.60 9.65 5.93
C LEU A 189 -7.13 10.07 4.56
N ILE A 190 -8.15 10.90 4.52
CA ILE A 190 -8.72 11.39 3.26
C ILE A 190 -7.78 12.39 2.55
N GLU A 191 -6.74 12.91 3.21
CA GLU A 191 -5.63 13.64 2.56
C GLU A 191 -4.69 12.73 1.77
N TYR A 192 -4.73 11.43 2.03
CA TYR A 192 -3.78 10.44 1.50
C TYR A 192 -4.44 9.57 0.43
N THR A 193 -5.73 9.28 0.56
CA THR A 193 -6.40 8.35 -0.35
C THR A 193 -7.91 8.62 -0.42
N PRO A 194 -8.45 8.80 -1.63
CA PRO A 194 -9.87 9.09 -1.84
C PRO A 194 -10.77 7.92 -1.42
N GLU A 195 -10.25 6.67 -1.36
CA GLU A 195 -10.97 5.50 -0.82
C GLU A 195 -11.53 5.73 0.59
N THR A 196 -10.87 6.56 1.41
CA THR A 196 -11.34 6.90 2.77
C THR A 196 -12.73 7.53 2.73
N TYR A 197 -13.12 8.14 1.61
CA TYR A 197 -14.45 8.71 1.42
C TYR A 197 -15.58 7.69 1.63
N LEU A 198 -15.34 6.41 1.30
CA LEU A 198 -16.33 5.34 1.51
C LEU A 198 -16.65 5.09 2.98
N LEU A 199 -15.74 5.48 3.88
CA LEU A 199 -15.82 5.25 5.33
C LEU A 199 -16.47 6.43 6.06
N LEU A 200 -16.61 7.58 5.40
CA LEU A 200 -17.19 8.78 5.98
C LEU A 200 -18.68 8.60 6.28
N SER A 201 -19.13 9.32 7.31
CA SER A 201 -20.57 9.51 7.54
C SER A 201 -21.22 10.25 6.38
N ASP A 202 -22.53 10.06 6.17
CA ASP A 202 -23.27 10.77 5.11
C ASP A 202 -23.14 12.30 5.24
N GLN A 203 -23.09 12.82 6.47
CA GLN A 203 -22.86 14.24 6.72
C GLN A 203 -21.48 14.67 6.22
N ASP A 204 -20.43 13.94 6.56
CA ASP A 204 -19.06 14.28 6.18
C ASP A 204 -18.82 14.10 4.66
N LYS A 205 -19.51 13.15 4.03
CA LYS A 205 -19.51 12.99 2.56
C LYS A 205 -20.03 14.24 1.83
N THR A 206 -20.90 15.01 2.46
CA THR A 206 -21.46 16.24 1.89
C THR A 206 -20.67 17.51 2.24
N ASP A 207 -19.54 17.39 2.95
CA ASP A 207 -18.65 18.53 3.17
C ASP A 207 -18.02 18.99 1.84
N LYS A 208 -18.13 20.29 1.54
CA LYS A 208 -17.75 20.85 0.23
C LYS A 208 -16.26 20.70 -0.06
N ASN A 209 -15.41 20.88 0.95
CA ASN A 209 -13.96 20.76 0.79
C ASN A 209 -13.57 19.30 0.57
N THR A 210 -14.20 18.40 1.31
CA THR A 210 -14.00 16.96 1.20
C THR A 210 -14.41 16.44 -0.18
N MET A 211 -15.62 16.78 -0.66
CA MET A 211 -16.10 16.43 -2.00
C MET A 211 -15.14 16.90 -3.09
N ARG A 212 -14.79 18.20 -3.10
CA ARG A 212 -13.91 18.76 -4.12
C ARG A 212 -12.58 18.01 -4.20
N ARG A 213 -11.95 17.75 -3.04
CA ARG A 213 -10.67 17.05 -3.00
C ARG A 213 -10.80 15.62 -3.51
N VAL A 214 -11.76 14.86 -3.00
CA VAL A 214 -11.93 13.45 -3.36
C VAL A 214 -12.25 13.30 -4.84
N PHE A 215 -13.18 14.12 -5.36
CA PHE A 215 -13.61 14.01 -6.75
C PHE A 215 -12.55 14.53 -7.73
N ALA A 216 -11.62 15.38 -7.30
CA ALA A 216 -10.50 15.81 -8.14
C ALA A 216 -9.46 14.69 -8.33
N GLU A 217 -9.39 13.75 -7.38
CA GLU A 217 -8.52 12.56 -7.45
C GLU A 217 -9.24 11.39 -8.12
N ASP A 218 -10.50 11.12 -7.76
CA ASP A 218 -11.32 10.09 -8.36
C ASP A 218 -12.82 10.50 -8.33
N PRO A 219 -13.34 11.01 -9.46
CA PRO A 219 -14.73 11.44 -9.60
C PRO A 219 -15.77 10.33 -9.34
N ALA A 220 -15.41 9.04 -9.49
CA ALA A 220 -16.34 7.93 -9.32
C ALA A 220 -16.90 7.84 -7.89
N TYR A 221 -16.18 8.38 -6.90
CA TYR A 221 -16.66 8.42 -5.51
C TYR A 221 -17.92 9.25 -5.31
N PHE A 222 -18.31 10.12 -6.26
CA PHE A 222 -19.58 10.81 -6.23
C PHE A 222 -20.77 9.83 -6.08
N GLN A 223 -20.68 8.65 -6.71
CA GLN A 223 -21.73 7.63 -6.66
C GLN A 223 -21.91 7.00 -5.26
N SER A 224 -20.94 7.18 -4.35
CA SER A 224 -21.00 6.68 -2.98
C SER A 224 -21.71 7.61 -2.00
N MET A 225 -22.17 8.78 -2.47
CA MET A 225 -22.99 9.72 -1.70
C MET A 225 -24.44 9.22 -1.56
N PRO A 226 -25.19 9.68 -0.54
CA PRO A 226 -26.64 9.49 -0.51
C PRO A 226 -27.32 10.02 -1.79
N LEU A 227 -28.30 9.30 -2.33
CA LEU A 227 -28.95 9.64 -3.60
C LEU A 227 -29.62 11.03 -3.59
N ASP A 228 -30.23 11.42 -2.47
CA ASP A 228 -30.83 12.75 -2.31
C ASP A 228 -29.77 13.86 -2.31
N ALA A 229 -28.55 13.56 -1.84
CA ALA A 229 -27.42 14.47 -1.92
C ALA A 229 -26.82 14.53 -3.34
N GLN A 230 -26.83 13.43 -4.10
CA GLN A 230 -26.35 13.42 -5.49
C GLN A 230 -27.19 14.33 -6.40
N SER A 231 -28.50 14.45 -6.13
CA SER A 231 -29.40 15.35 -6.85
C SER A 231 -29.39 16.80 -6.34
N LYS A 232 -28.43 17.20 -5.51
CA LYS A 232 -28.28 18.61 -5.12
C LYS A 232 -27.40 19.32 -6.14
N LEU A 233 -27.95 20.38 -6.73
CA LEU A 233 -27.26 21.16 -7.77
C LEU A 233 -25.92 21.72 -7.29
N GLU A 234 -25.81 22.10 -6.02
CA GLU A 234 -24.55 22.57 -5.44
C GLU A 234 -23.45 21.49 -5.40
N HIS A 235 -23.82 20.22 -5.24
CA HIS A 235 -22.86 19.11 -5.24
C HIS A 235 -22.43 18.75 -6.65
N ILE A 236 -23.35 18.81 -7.62
CA ILE A 236 -23.05 18.63 -9.04
C ILE A 236 -22.04 19.70 -9.52
N LYS A 237 -22.21 20.96 -9.11
CA LYS A 237 -21.24 22.02 -9.42
C LYS A 237 -19.85 21.73 -8.85
N ILE A 238 -19.77 21.12 -7.67
CA ILE A 238 -18.49 20.71 -7.07
C ILE A 238 -17.88 19.55 -7.87
N LEU A 239 -18.68 18.56 -8.27
CA LEU A 239 -18.23 17.47 -9.14
C LEU A 239 -17.70 18.00 -10.47
N GLN A 240 -18.43 18.91 -11.14
CA GLN A 240 -17.99 19.51 -12.40
C GLN A 240 -16.64 20.23 -12.25
N ALA A 241 -16.49 21.06 -11.21
CA ALA A 241 -15.22 21.74 -10.95
C ALA A 241 -14.08 20.74 -10.69
N ALA A 242 -14.36 19.64 -10.00
CA ALA A 242 -13.41 18.59 -9.72
C ALA A 242 -13.03 17.76 -10.96
N LEU A 243 -13.99 17.49 -11.86
CA LEU A 243 -13.74 16.84 -13.15
C LEU A 243 -12.76 17.62 -14.02
N TRP A 244 -12.86 18.95 -14.00
CA TRP A 244 -11.91 19.80 -14.69
C TRP A 244 -10.49 19.71 -14.11
N GLU A 245 -10.36 19.54 -12.79
CA GLU A 245 -9.06 19.31 -12.14
C GLU A 245 -8.52 17.91 -12.51
N TYR A 246 -9.36 16.89 -12.45
CA TYR A 246 -9.04 15.49 -12.78
C TYR A 246 -8.57 15.31 -14.23
N ASN A 247 -9.32 15.83 -15.21
CA ASN A 247 -9.00 15.67 -16.64
C ASN A 247 -7.71 16.38 -17.05
N LYS A 248 -7.23 17.36 -16.27
CA LYS A 248 -5.93 18.01 -16.51
C LYS A 248 -4.75 17.15 -16.09
N THR A 249 -4.94 16.28 -15.11
CA THR A 249 -3.88 15.41 -14.58
C THR A 249 -3.86 14.06 -15.27
N GLU A 250 -5.03 13.54 -15.67
CA GLU A 250 -5.18 12.21 -16.26
C GLU A 250 -5.31 12.29 -17.79
N LEU A 251 -4.18 12.22 -18.49
CA LEU A 251 -4.10 12.36 -19.96
C LEU A 251 -4.82 11.25 -20.75
N LEU A 252 -5.22 10.15 -20.11
CA LEU A 252 -5.70 8.93 -20.78
C LEU A 252 -7.18 8.63 -20.54
N TYR A 253 -7.83 9.29 -19.58
CA TYR A 253 -9.21 8.99 -19.24
C TYR A 253 -9.98 10.27 -18.97
N ASN A 254 -10.68 10.75 -20.00
CA ASN A 254 -11.58 11.87 -19.83
C ASN A 254 -12.84 11.39 -19.09
N ALA A 255 -13.02 11.85 -17.86
CA ALA A 255 -14.24 11.68 -17.09
C ALA A 255 -15.18 12.85 -17.38
N PHE A 256 -16.45 12.54 -17.66
CA PHE A 256 -17.50 13.52 -17.96
C PHE A 256 -18.70 13.28 -17.04
N LEU A 257 -19.59 14.28 -16.94
CA LEU A 257 -20.72 14.20 -16.02
C LEU A 257 -21.65 13.03 -16.34
N ASP A 258 -21.89 12.75 -17.62
CA ASP A 258 -22.76 11.67 -18.09
C ASP A 258 -22.29 10.26 -17.68
N HIS A 259 -20.98 10.08 -17.50
CA HIS A 259 -20.39 8.83 -17.04
C HIS A 259 -20.56 8.60 -15.53
N ILE A 260 -20.78 9.66 -14.74
CA ILE A 260 -20.71 9.60 -13.27
C ILE A 260 -22.08 9.85 -12.64
N VAL A 261 -22.78 10.88 -13.11
CA VAL A 261 -24.10 11.27 -12.61
C VAL A 261 -25.09 10.17 -12.98
N ASN A 262 -25.79 9.65 -11.98
CA ASN A 262 -26.74 8.57 -12.21
C ASN A 262 -27.96 9.05 -13.03
N GLU A 263 -28.60 8.13 -13.76
CA GLU A 263 -29.76 8.41 -14.63
C GLU A 263 -30.92 9.08 -13.88
N LYS A 264 -31.14 8.72 -12.61
CA LYS A 264 -32.21 9.32 -11.80
C LYS A 264 -31.96 10.80 -11.53
N THR A 265 -30.71 11.18 -11.27
CA THR A 265 -30.31 12.59 -11.11
C THR A 265 -30.43 13.33 -12.43
N TRP A 266 -30.08 12.70 -13.55
CA TRP A 266 -30.27 13.27 -14.89
C TRP A 266 -31.75 13.57 -15.17
N ASN A 267 -32.61 12.54 -15.04
CA ASN A 267 -34.04 12.65 -15.29
C ASN A 267 -34.71 13.67 -14.35
N HIS A 268 -34.23 13.79 -13.10
CA HIS A 268 -34.74 14.77 -12.16
C HIS A 268 -34.70 16.20 -12.71
N TYR A 269 -33.61 16.61 -13.36
CA TYR A 269 -33.49 17.96 -13.92
C TYR A 269 -34.14 18.11 -15.29
N GLU A 270 -34.15 17.06 -16.12
CA GLU A 270 -34.83 17.06 -17.42
C GLU A 270 -36.35 17.23 -17.29
N GLU A 271 -36.94 16.68 -16.23
CA GLU A 271 -38.39 16.74 -15.95
C GLU A 271 -38.86 18.08 -15.36
N LEU A 272 -37.95 18.97 -14.96
CA LEU A 272 -38.32 20.31 -14.47
C LEU A 272 -38.90 21.19 -15.59
N ASP A 273 -39.67 22.21 -15.20
CA ASP A 273 -40.18 23.23 -16.14
C ASP A 273 -39.01 23.98 -16.78
N ASP A 274 -39.13 24.36 -18.05
CA ASP A 274 -38.08 25.10 -18.79
C ASP A 274 -37.75 26.46 -18.16
N ASN A 275 -38.67 27.01 -17.35
CA ASN A 275 -38.47 28.25 -16.60
C ASN A 275 -37.99 28.02 -15.15
N ASP A 276 -37.80 26.77 -14.73
CA ASP A 276 -37.26 26.45 -13.41
C ASP A 276 -35.78 26.86 -13.32
N GLU A 277 -35.43 27.60 -12.26
CA GLU A 277 -34.08 28.11 -12.05
C GLU A 277 -33.04 26.98 -11.98
N GLN A 278 -33.39 25.84 -11.39
CA GLN A 278 -32.48 24.70 -11.29
C GLN A 278 -32.25 24.04 -12.64
N LYS A 279 -33.27 23.95 -13.50
CA LYS A 279 -33.13 23.43 -14.86
C LYS A 279 -32.23 24.33 -15.70
N ILE A 280 -32.47 25.64 -15.67
CA ILE A 280 -31.65 26.62 -16.38
C ILE A 280 -30.17 26.48 -15.97
N GLU A 281 -29.91 26.30 -14.69
CA GLU A 281 -28.54 26.13 -14.19
C GLU A 281 -27.94 24.76 -14.54
N TRP A 282 -28.74 23.69 -14.54
CA TRP A 282 -28.34 22.38 -15.04
C TRP A 282 -27.95 22.41 -16.53
N GLU A 283 -28.72 23.11 -17.37
CA GLU A 283 -28.37 23.30 -18.78
C GLU A 283 -27.03 24.01 -18.96
N LYS A 284 -26.70 25.00 -18.12
CA LYS A 284 -25.39 25.66 -18.14
C LYS A 284 -24.27 24.70 -17.76
N ILE A 285 -24.50 23.83 -16.77
CA ILE A 285 -23.53 22.81 -16.35
C ILE A 285 -23.25 21.85 -17.51
N LYS A 286 -24.30 21.33 -18.18
CA LYS A 286 -24.14 20.45 -19.35
C LYS A 286 -23.37 21.13 -20.48
N ALA A 287 -23.76 22.35 -20.85
CA ALA A 287 -23.09 23.09 -21.92
C ALA A 287 -21.61 23.36 -21.62
N GLU A 288 -21.26 23.58 -20.35
CA GLU A 288 -19.87 23.75 -19.92
C GLU A 288 -19.08 22.43 -19.96
N ASP A 289 -19.69 21.29 -19.58
CA ASP A 289 -19.07 19.97 -19.67
C ASP A 289 -18.82 19.56 -21.13
N GLU A 290 -19.77 19.85 -22.04
CA GLU A 290 -19.60 19.68 -23.49
C GLU A 290 -18.46 20.55 -24.04
N ARG A 291 -18.36 21.80 -23.61
CA ARG A 291 -17.25 22.69 -23.99
C ARG A 291 -15.91 22.14 -23.50
N MET A 292 -15.84 21.62 -22.28
CA MET A 292 -14.63 20.98 -21.75
C MET A 292 -14.23 19.75 -22.58
N TYR A 293 -15.20 18.96 -23.04
CA TYR A 293 -14.98 17.81 -23.93
C TYR A 293 -14.31 18.25 -25.24
N GLU A 294 -14.82 19.30 -25.87
CA GLU A 294 -14.25 19.87 -27.10
C GLU A 294 -12.81 20.38 -26.87
N GLU A 295 -12.57 21.16 -25.81
CA GLU A 295 -11.24 21.70 -25.49
C GLU A 295 -10.19 20.60 -25.23
N LEU A 296 -10.59 19.48 -24.62
CA LEU A 296 -9.68 18.35 -24.35
C LEU A 296 -9.36 17.53 -25.61
N ASN A 297 -10.31 17.41 -26.56
CA ASN A 297 -10.06 16.71 -27.82
C ASN A 297 -9.11 17.51 -28.71
N ASP A 298 -9.28 18.84 -28.78
CA ASP A 298 -8.39 19.73 -29.53
C ASP A 298 -6.94 19.69 -29.01
N TYR A 299 -6.72 19.38 -27.72
CA TYR A 299 -5.38 19.27 -27.14
C TYR A 299 -4.66 17.96 -27.54
N ASN A 300 -5.41 16.92 -27.91
CA ASN A 300 -4.88 15.58 -28.20
C ASN A 300 -4.65 15.32 -29.70
N GLU A 301 -5.09 16.21 -30.60
CA GLU A 301 -4.82 16.17 -32.04
C GLU A 301 -3.50 16.87 -32.44
#